data_AF-F4GL16-F1
#
_entry.id   AF-F4GL16-F1
#
_cell.length_a   1.000
_cell.length_b   1.000
_cell.length_c   1.000
_cell.angle_alpha   90.00
_cell.angle_beta   90.00
_cell.angle_gamma   90.00
#
_symmetry.space_group_name_H-M   'P 1'
#
loop_
_entity.id
_entity.type
_entity.pdbx_description
1 polymer ?
#
loop_
_entity_poly.entity_id
_entity_poly.type
_entity_poly.pdbx_seq_one_letter_code
_entity_poly.pdbx_strand_id
1 'polypeptide(L)'
;MTLITQHLIKELVINASYTSSDIARLIGATAGYVSRSGGVITRSEENFLILIINLKKRVAATQYVDHLDGSTLYWEGQTSRKFAEKRMQAGTDEIFPFIRHEASGPYTYYGRAVPVRMKIFPLGTPSQVIMHLYEHEATTPQFSAEEISEQSPLYVPRNTEARRYVNVRTVQRDYRDAALTLWGNECAVTEISNQRILIASHIKPWRDSTNEERIDPKNSLILSPTYDRLFDLGYISFDPRDGRIWMSDVVDDRDWDKLHVDDSRRLKKVPEGVDSYLHYHNTYVFDFSPSGKTIEELLIG
;
A
#
# COMPACT_ATOMS: atom_id res chain seq x y z
N MET A 1 19.19 -9.80 -15.38
CA MET A 1 19.59 -8.63 -14.57
C MET A 1 20.92 -8.09 -15.09
N THR A 2 21.02 -6.79 -15.34
CA THR A 2 22.23 -6.15 -15.92
C THR A 2 23.33 -5.95 -14.88
N LEU A 3 24.54 -5.62 -15.34
CA LEU A 3 25.70 -5.37 -14.46
C LEU A 3 25.47 -4.18 -13.52
N ILE A 4 24.84 -3.10 -14.00
CA ILE A 4 24.55 -1.93 -13.16
C ILE A 4 23.55 -2.30 -12.07
N THR A 5 22.49 -3.03 -12.41
CA THR A 5 21.49 -3.48 -11.42
C THR A 5 22.12 -4.39 -10.36
N GLN A 6 22.97 -5.35 -10.77
CA GLN A 6 23.74 -6.19 -9.84
C GLN A 6 24.65 -5.37 -8.92
N HIS A 7 25.32 -4.36 -9.47
CA HIS A 7 26.17 -3.46 -8.70
C HIS A 7 25.37 -2.63 -7.69
N LEU A 8 24.22 -2.07 -8.09
CA LEU A 8 23.32 -1.34 -7.20
C LEU A 8 22.86 -2.21 -6.02
N ILE A 9 22.42 -3.44 -6.29
CA ILE A 9 21.98 -4.38 -5.24
C ILE A 9 23.13 -4.69 -4.26
N LYS A 10 24.35 -4.81 -4.77
CA LYS A 10 25.52 -5.14 -3.94
C LYS A 10 26.00 -3.98 -3.07
N GLU A 11 26.00 -2.77 -3.60
CA GLU A 11 26.64 -1.61 -2.94
C GLU A 11 25.68 -0.74 -2.13
N LEU A 12 24.37 -0.83 -2.40
CA LEU A 12 23.38 -0.04 -1.66
C LEU A 12 23.09 -0.64 -0.29
N VAL A 13 23.11 0.21 0.72
CA VAL A 13 22.86 -0.13 2.12
C VAL A 13 21.56 0.53 2.56
N ILE A 14 20.64 -0.27 3.07
CA ILE A 14 19.33 0.18 3.56
C ILE A 14 19.55 1.18 4.71
N ASN A 15 18.77 2.26 4.71
CA ASN A 15 18.84 3.41 5.63
C ASN A 15 20.12 4.27 5.52
N ALA A 16 21.02 3.98 4.57
CA ALA A 16 22.20 4.83 4.34
C ALA A 16 21.88 6.07 3.49
N SER A 17 22.72 7.10 3.66
CA SER A 17 22.59 8.39 2.97
C SER A 17 23.49 8.48 1.74
N TYR A 18 22.93 8.98 0.64
CA TYR A 18 23.60 9.12 -0.66
C TYR A 18 23.38 10.51 -1.24
N THR A 19 24.45 11.17 -1.69
CA THR A 19 24.32 12.41 -2.46
C THR A 19 23.96 12.12 -3.92
N SER A 20 23.49 13.14 -4.66
CA SER A 20 23.30 13.02 -6.11
C SER A 20 24.58 12.57 -6.85
N SER A 21 25.76 12.92 -6.33
CA SER A 21 27.04 12.51 -6.91
C SER A 21 27.36 11.04 -6.64
N ASP A 22 26.98 10.53 -5.46
CA ASP A 22 27.15 9.10 -5.13
C ASP A 22 26.25 8.24 -6.01
N ILE A 23 24.97 8.63 -6.17
CA ILE A 23 24.03 7.95 -7.05
C ILE A 23 24.53 7.97 -8.49
N ALA A 24 25.05 9.11 -8.97
CA ALA A 24 25.63 9.21 -10.31
C ALA A 24 26.81 8.24 -10.49
N ARG A 25 27.70 8.15 -9.50
CA ARG A 25 28.86 7.24 -9.52
C ARG A 25 28.42 5.77 -9.59
N LEU A 26 27.42 5.38 -8.81
CA LEU A 26 26.88 4.01 -8.77
C LEU A 26 26.35 3.55 -10.14
N ILE A 27 25.81 4.45 -10.95
CA ILE A 27 25.33 4.12 -12.31
C ILE A 27 26.33 4.49 -13.42
N GLY A 28 27.58 4.79 -13.08
CA GLY A 28 28.59 5.23 -14.05
C GLY A 28 28.21 6.49 -14.83
N ALA A 29 27.45 7.41 -14.23
CA ALA A 29 27.11 8.71 -14.79
C ALA A 29 28.10 9.80 -14.39
N THR A 30 28.12 10.89 -15.15
CA THR A 30 28.85 12.10 -14.80
C THR A 30 28.15 12.88 -13.68
N ALA A 31 28.93 13.70 -12.97
CA ALA A 31 28.39 14.57 -11.93
C ALA A 31 27.26 15.48 -12.45
N GLY A 32 26.22 15.65 -11.63
CA GLY A 32 25.04 16.44 -11.95
C GLY A 32 24.02 15.75 -12.87
N TYR A 33 24.28 14.53 -13.36
CA TYR A 33 23.31 13.77 -14.15
C TYR A 33 21.98 13.56 -13.39
N VAL A 34 22.06 13.12 -12.13
CA VAL A 34 20.91 12.88 -11.24
C VAL A 34 20.09 14.17 -11.00
N SER A 35 20.75 15.32 -10.93
CA SER A 35 20.05 16.60 -10.75
C SER A 35 19.29 17.05 -11.99
N ARG A 36 19.66 16.56 -13.18
CA ARG A 36 19.05 16.94 -14.48
C ARG A 36 17.99 15.96 -14.96
N SER A 37 17.88 14.78 -14.36
CA SER A 37 17.05 13.68 -14.86
C SER A 37 15.55 13.79 -14.56
N GLY A 38 15.12 14.78 -13.79
CA GLY A 38 13.68 15.05 -13.59
C GLY A 38 12.95 14.01 -12.72
N GLY A 39 13.65 13.39 -11.76
CA GLY A 39 13.03 12.55 -10.72
C GLY A 39 13.00 11.05 -11.02
N VAL A 40 13.09 10.64 -12.28
CA VAL A 40 13.17 9.22 -12.66
C VAL A 40 14.39 8.98 -13.53
N ILE A 41 15.19 7.98 -13.19
CA ILE A 41 16.41 7.63 -13.91
C ILE A 41 16.34 6.19 -14.36
N THR A 42 16.56 5.99 -15.66
CA THR A 42 16.76 4.69 -16.28
C THR A 42 17.59 4.86 -17.55
N ARG A 43 18.06 3.77 -18.15
CA ARG A 43 18.79 3.76 -19.42
C ARG A 43 18.25 2.67 -20.34
N SER A 44 18.54 2.81 -21.63
CA SER A 44 18.25 1.77 -22.62
C SER A 44 19.00 0.50 -22.24
N GLU A 45 18.36 -0.67 -22.41
CA GLU A 45 18.93 -2.00 -22.13
C GLU A 45 19.26 -2.30 -20.67
N GLU A 46 19.10 -1.33 -19.78
CA GLU A 46 19.23 -1.51 -18.33
C GLU A 46 17.89 -1.90 -17.70
N ASN A 47 17.93 -2.73 -16.66
CA ASN A 47 16.73 -3.24 -15.97
C ASN A 47 16.58 -2.66 -14.55
N PHE A 48 16.86 -1.36 -14.41
CA PHE A 48 16.65 -0.63 -13.17
C PHE A 48 15.80 0.63 -13.43
N LEU A 49 15.12 1.05 -12.38
CA LEU A 49 14.42 2.32 -12.31
C LEU A 49 14.76 2.99 -10.98
N ILE A 50 15.55 4.06 -11.04
CA ILE A 50 15.89 4.86 -9.87
C ILE A 50 14.85 5.98 -9.74
N LEU A 51 14.22 6.07 -8.58
CA LEU A 51 13.31 7.14 -8.23
C LEU A 51 14.01 8.13 -7.30
N ILE A 52 14.03 9.40 -7.66
CA ILE A 52 14.57 10.50 -6.84
C ILE A 52 13.39 11.28 -6.30
N ILE A 53 13.07 11.06 -5.02
CA ILE A 53 11.83 11.53 -4.39
C ILE A 53 12.15 12.58 -3.33
N ASN A 54 11.43 13.70 -3.36
CA ASN A 54 11.52 14.76 -2.37
C ASN A 54 10.15 14.93 -1.71
N LEU A 55 10.02 14.52 -0.45
CA LEU A 55 8.74 14.54 0.27
C LEU A 55 8.33 15.98 0.63
N LYS A 56 9.28 16.83 1.06
CA LYS A 56 9.07 18.27 1.17
C LYS A 56 9.54 18.98 -0.09
N LYS A 57 8.59 19.58 -0.82
CA LYS A 57 8.88 20.40 -2.01
C LYS A 57 8.97 21.88 -1.65
N ARG A 58 9.82 22.63 -2.36
CA ARG A 58 9.85 24.11 -2.26
C ARG A 58 8.52 24.65 -2.79
N VAL A 59 8.03 25.76 -2.23
CA VAL A 59 6.73 26.40 -2.54
C VAL A 59 6.47 26.61 -4.04
N ALA A 60 7.52 26.76 -4.86
CA ALA A 60 7.44 27.00 -6.31
C ALA A 60 7.45 25.73 -7.19
N ALA A 61 7.42 24.52 -6.63
CA ALA A 61 7.39 23.26 -7.39
C ALA A 61 5.98 22.65 -7.43
N THR A 62 5.69 21.85 -8.47
CA THR A 62 4.45 21.07 -8.59
C THR A 62 4.26 20.21 -7.35
N GLN A 63 3.16 20.41 -6.62
CA GLN A 63 2.86 19.73 -5.36
C GLN A 63 2.33 18.30 -5.61
N TYR A 64 3.20 17.41 -6.10
CA TYR A 64 2.84 15.98 -6.12
C TYR A 64 2.81 15.43 -4.68
N VAL A 65 1.82 14.60 -4.35
CA VAL A 65 1.57 14.07 -2.99
C VAL A 65 2.42 12.81 -2.73
N ASP A 66 3.74 12.93 -2.89
CA ASP A 66 4.66 11.87 -2.52
C ASP A 66 4.74 11.79 -0.99
N HIS A 67 4.45 10.64 -0.40
CA HIS A 67 4.62 10.42 1.03
C HIS A 67 5.03 8.97 1.33
N LEU A 68 5.61 8.78 2.51
CA LEU A 68 6.06 7.49 3.02
C LEU A 68 5.35 7.24 4.35
N ASP A 69 4.57 6.16 4.43
CA ASP A 69 3.93 5.68 5.66
C ASP A 69 4.48 4.28 5.97
N GLY A 70 5.33 4.19 7.00
CA GLY A 70 6.09 2.98 7.30
C GLY A 70 6.91 2.48 6.09
N SER A 71 6.54 1.31 5.56
CA SER A 71 7.18 0.70 4.38
C SER A 71 6.35 0.87 3.09
N THR A 72 5.29 1.68 3.12
CA THR A 72 4.44 1.98 1.95
C THR A 72 4.79 3.36 1.40
N LEU A 73 5.26 3.37 0.15
CA LEU A 73 5.62 4.58 -0.60
C LEU A 73 4.49 4.94 -1.57
N TYR A 74 3.93 6.13 -1.42
CA TYR A 74 2.97 6.72 -2.34
C TYR A 74 3.73 7.66 -3.25
N TRP A 75 3.67 7.39 -4.55
CA TRP A 75 4.42 8.11 -5.55
C TRP A 75 3.51 8.56 -6.68
N GLU A 76 3.70 9.81 -7.10
CA GLU A 76 3.03 10.35 -8.27
C GLU A 76 3.98 10.40 -9.46
N GLY A 77 3.52 9.82 -10.56
CA GLY A 77 4.26 9.73 -11.80
C GLY A 77 4.32 11.03 -12.58
N GLN A 78 5.17 11.06 -13.60
CA GLN A 78 5.33 12.22 -14.45
C GLN A 78 4.04 12.49 -15.24
N THR A 79 3.72 13.76 -15.47
CA THR A 79 2.55 14.17 -16.28
C THR A 79 2.73 13.92 -17.78
N SER A 80 3.97 13.66 -18.22
CA SER A 80 4.34 13.45 -19.62
C SER A 80 4.99 12.08 -19.85
N ARG A 81 4.81 11.53 -21.06
CA ARG A 81 5.41 10.27 -21.59
C ARG A 81 5.08 8.96 -20.85
N LYS A 82 4.77 8.99 -19.55
CA LYS A 82 4.32 7.84 -18.72
C LYS A 82 5.22 6.61 -18.83
N PHE A 83 6.52 6.81 -19.04
CA PHE A 83 7.43 5.71 -19.35
C PHE A 83 7.74 4.86 -18.11
N ALA A 84 7.83 5.48 -16.93
CA ALA A 84 8.13 4.79 -15.68
C ALA A 84 6.99 3.83 -15.34
N GLU A 85 5.76 4.29 -15.48
CA GLU A 85 4.54 3.54 -15.26
C GLU A 85 4.44 2.33 -16.20
N LYS A 86 4.76 2.51 -17.50
CA LYS A 86 4.81 1.39 -18.45
C LYS A 86 5.84 0.32 -18.07
N ARG A 87 7.01 0.75 -17.59
CA ARG A 87 8.07 -0.17 -17.15
C ARG A 87 7.71 -0.89 -15.86
N MET A 88 7.08 -0.18 -14.91
CA MET A 88 6.51 -0.76 -13.70
C MET A 88 5.44 -1.80 -14.01
N GLN A 89 4.53 -1.53 -14.95
CA GLN A 89 3.51 -2.50 -15.40
C GLN A 89 4.12 -3.74 -16.06
N ALA A 90 5.19 -3.56 -16.84
CA ALA A 90 5.92 -4.68 -17.43
C ALA A 90 6.68 -5.52 -16.38
N GLY A 91 6.94 -4.96 -15.20
CA GLY A 91 7.64 -5.63 -14.10
C GLY A 91 9.07 -6.02 -14.43
N THR A 92 9.71 -5.38 -15.40
CA THR A 92 11.06 -5.78 -15.87
C THR A 92 12.20 -5.22 -15.05
N ASP A 93 11.92 -4.21 -14.22
CA ASP A 93 12.94 -3.43 -13.51
C ASP A 93 12.94 -3.66 -12.01
N GLU A 94 14.15 -3.62 -11.45
CA GLU A 94 14.35 -3.38 -10.03
C GLU A 94 14.19 -1.87 -9.75
N ILE A 95 13.37 -1.51 -8.78
CA ILE A 95 13.07 -0.11 -8.46
C ILE A 95 13.85 0.31 -7.22
N PHE A 96 14.65 1.37 -7.34
CA PHE A 96 15.53 1.89 -6.28
C PHE A 96 15.11 3.31 -5.90
N PRO A 97 14.24 3.48 -4.90
CA PRO A 97 13.85 4.80 -4.42
C PRO A 97 14.90 5.41 -3.50
N PHE A 98 15.33 6.62 -3.85
CA PHE A 98 16.14 7.50 -3.02
C PHE A 98 15.26 8.66 -2.56
N ILE A 99 14.94 8.67 -1.27
CA ILE A 99 13.93 9.53 -0.68
C ILE A 99 14.61 10.58 0.19
N ARG A 100 14.20 11.84 0.04
CA ARG A 100 14.67 12.94 0.88
C ARG A 100 13.50 13.60 1.60
N HIS A 101 13.59 13.66 2.93
CA HIS A 101 12.59 14.27 3.81
C HIS A 101 12.64 15.81 3.80
N GLU A 102 13.80 16.39 3.46
CA GLU A 102 14.04 17.83 3.45
C GLU A 102 14.30 18.38 2.04
N ALA A 103 14.22 19.71 1.87
CA ALA A 103 14.41 20.34 0.56
C ALA A 103 15.87 20.32 0.05
N SER A 104 16.82 19.97 0.91
CA SER A 104 18.25 19.90 0.64
C SER A 104 18.91 18.79 1.49
N GLY A 105 20.13 18.41 1.13
CA GLY A 105 20.85 17.31 1.78
C GLY A 105 20.82 16.01 0.98
N PRO A 106 21.40 14.93 1.54
CA PRO A 106 21.46 13.62 0.90
C PRO A 106 20.07 12.96 0.86
N TYR A 107 19.95 11.95 0.00
CA TYR A 107 18.80 11.05 -0.02
C TYR A 107 19.07 9.84 0.86
N THR A 108 18.04 9.30 1.48
CA THR A 108 18.07 8.02 2.16
C THR A 108 17.60 6.93 1.20
N TYR A 109 18.34 5.84 1.11
CA TYR A 109 17.89 4.65 0.39
C TYR A 109 17.19 3.70 1.37
N TYR A 110 15.90 3.45 1.17
CA TYR A 110 15.11 2.60 2.06
C TYR A 110 15.07 1.13 1.62
N GLY A 111 15.78 0.76 0.55
CA GLY A 111 15.64 -0.57 -0.05
C GLY A 111 14.80 -0.55 -1.31
N ARG A 112 14.75 -1.69 -1.99
CA ARG A 112 14.03 -1.86 -3.25
C ARG A 112 12.52 -1.76 -3.05
N ALA A 113 11.86 -1.22 -4.08
CA ALA A 113 10.43 -1.05 -4.14
C ALA A 113 9.77 -2.02 -5.13
N VAL A 114 8.55 -2.43 -4.83
CA VAL A 114 7.66 -3.10 -5.78
C VAL A 114 6.33 -2.34 -5.86
N PRO A 115 5.81 -2.01 -7.06
CA PRO A 115 4.46 -1.47 -7.18
C PRO A 115 3.45 -2.52 -6.72
N VAL A 116 2.54 -2.15 -5.82
CA VAL A 116 1.46 -3.03 -5.36
C VAL A 116 0.12 -2.64 -5.95
N ARG A 117 -0.09 -1.35 -6.20
CA ARG A 117 -1.32 -0.77 -6.76
C ARG A 117 -0.99 0.41 -7.66
N MET A 118 -1.69 0.52 -8.78
CA MET A 118 -1.47 1.58 -9.76
C MET A 118 -2.79 2.13 -10.27
N LYS A 119 -2.93 3.46 -10.29
CA LYS A 119 -4.00 4.19 -10.98
C LYS A 119 -3.37 5.06 -12.06
N ILE A 120 -3.54 4.64 -13.31
CA ILE A 120 -2.90 5.28 -14.46
C ILE A 120 -3.88 6.24 -15.12
N PHE A 121 -3.50 7.51 -15.14
CA PHE A 121 -4.28 8.56 -15.79
C PHE A 121 -3.74 8.92 -17.18
N PRO A 122 -4.57 9.54 -18.04
CA PRO A 122 -4.12 10.12 -19.31
C PRO A 122 -3.01 11.17 -19.13
N LEU A 123 -2.36 11.52 -20.24
CA LEU A 123 -1.34 12.57 -20.27
C LEU A 123 -1.92 13.89 -19.72
N GLY A 124 -1.11 14.63 -18.96
CA GLY A 124 -1.51 15.85 -18.27
C GLY A 124 -1.85 15.65 -16.79
N THR A 125 -2.29 14.45 -16.40
CA THR A 125 -2.58 14.09 -15.00
C THR A 125 -1.50 13.13 -14.48
N PRO A 126 -0.90 13.35 -13.30
CA PRO A 126 0.06 12.41 -12.74
C PRO A 126 -0.62 11.07 -12.41
N SER A 127 0.10 9.97 -12.64
CA SER A 127 -0.39 8.64 -12.26
C SER A 127 -0.13 8.44 -10.78
N GLN A 128 -0.93 7.62 -10.11
CA GLN A 128 -0.69 7.28 -8.71
C GLN A 128 -0.18 5.84 -8.63
N VAL A 129 0.95 5.66 -7.97
CA VAL A 129 1.56 4.35 -7.77
C VAL A 129 1.86 4.19 -6.29
N ILE A 130 1.32 3.12 -5.72
CA ILE A 130 1.61 2.71 -4.36
C ILE A 130 2.61 1.57 -4.47
N MET A 131 3.76 1.75 -3.84
CA MET A 131 4.85 0.81 -3.79
C MET A 131 5.09 0.34 -2.37
N HIS A 132 5.63 -0.87 -2.26
CA HIS A 132 6.05 -1.43 -0.99
C HIS A 132 7.57 -1.61 -0.97
N LEU A 133 8.20 -1.15 0.12
CA LEU A 133 9.63 -1.21 0.38
C LEU A 133 9.95 -2.47 1.19
N TYR A 134 9.91 -3.64 0.55
CA TYR A 134 9.98 -4.94 1.23
C TYR A 134 11.28 -5.16 2.01
N GLU A 135 12.40 -4.63 1.51
CA GLU A 135 13.68 -4.71 2.22
C GLU A 135 13.70 -3.79 3.46
N HIS A 136 13.01 -2.64 3.41
CA HIS A 136 12.85 -1.78 4.58
C HIS A 136 12.03 -2.47 5.67
N GLU A 137 10.91 -3.08 5.27
CA GLU A 137 10.02 -3.76 6.20
C GLU A 137 10.75 -4.87 6.94
N ALA A 138 11.56 -5.67 6.23
CA ALA A 138 12.35 -6.76 6.82
C ALA A 138 13.37 -6.28 7.87
N THR A 139 13.78 -5.01 7.83
CA THR A 139 14.68 -4.41 8.83
C THR A 139 13.93 -3.77 10.00
N THR A 140 12.62 -3.58 9.88
CA THR A 140 11.78 -2.98 10.91
C THR A 140 11.27 -4.08 11.85
N PRO A 141 11.34 -3.91 13.18
CA PRO A 141 10.73 -4.85 14.10
C PRO A 141 9.21 -4.93 13.86
N GLN A 142 8.73 -6.00 13.25
CA GLN A 142 7.31 -6.31 13.22
C GLN A 142 6.90 -6.78 14.62
N PHE A 143 5.85 -6.18 15.21
CA PHE A 143 5.16 -6.59 16.44
C PHE A 143 5.97 -7.53 17.36
N SER A 144 6.69 -6.99 18.34
CA SER A 144 7.11 -7.84 19.46
C SER A 144 5.87 -8.21 20.26
N ALA A 145 5.65 -9.51 20.46
CA ALA A 145 4.57 -10.07 21.28
C ALA A 145 4.53 -9.57 22.74
N GLU A 146 5.45 -8.69 23.13
CA GLU A 146 5.63 -8.12 24.47
C GLU A 146 4.80 -6.84 24.69
N GLU A 147 4.36 -6.15 23.63
CA GLU A 147 3.58 -4.89 23.77
C GLU A 147 2.07 -5.11 23.98
N ILE A 148 1.57 -6.35 23.92
CA ILE A 148 0.12 -6.68 23.95
C ILE A 148 -0.28 -7.40 25.24
N SER A 149 0.02 -6.85 26.42
CA SER A 149 -0.43 -7.48 27.67
C SER A 149 -0.86 -6.48 28.74
N GLU A 150 -2.15 -6.12 28.74
CA GLU A 150 -2.88 -5.87 30.00
C GLU A 150 -4.00 -6.88 30.29
N GLN A 151 -4.20 -7.91 29.46
CA GLN A 151 -5.08 -9.03 29.82
C GLN A 151 -4.39 -10.37 29.58
N SER A 152 -3.92 -10.96 30.68
CA SER A 152 -3.20 -12.23 30.74
C SER A 152 -4.01 -13.41 30.17
N PRO A 153 -3.49 -14.18 29.19
CA PRO A 153 -4.06 -15.46 28.83
C PRO A 153 -3.80 -16.50 29.94
N LEU A 154 -4.78 -17.39 30.18
CA LEU A 154 -4.72 -18.53 31.11
C LEU A 154 -3.68 -19.61 30.74
N TYR A 155 -2.90 -19.41 29.67
CA TYR A 155 -1.85 -20.33 29.24
C TYR A 155 -0.76 -19.58 28.46
N VAL A 156 0.50 -19.72 28.91
CA VAL A 156 1.68 -19.12 28.27
C VAL A 156 2.57 -20.25 27.70
N PRO A 157 2.62 -20.44 26.37
CA PRO A 157 3.53 -21.40 25.74
C PRO A 157 4.99 -21.08 26.04
N ARG A 158 5.85 -22.11 26.13
CA ARG A 158 7.26 -21.97 26.53
C ARG A 158 8.20 -21.42 25.45
N ASN A 159 7.86 -21.50 24.15
CA ASN A 159 8.70 -21.00 23.06
C ASN A 159 8.12 -19.73 22.42
N THR A 160 9.00 -18.86 21.94
CA THR A 160 8.68 -17.52 21.42
C THR A 160 7.79 -17.57 20.17
N GLU A 161 7.98 -18.57 19.30
CA GLU A 161 7.14 -18.75 18.11
C GLU A 161 5.71 -19.15 18.45
N ALA A 162 5.48 -20.13 19.35
CA ALA A 162 4.11 -20.48 19.73
C ALA A 162 3.43 -19.35 20.53
N ARG A 163 4.19 -18.57 21.33
CA ARG A 163 3.66 -17.35 21.96
C ARG A 163 3.21 -16.33 20.90
N ARG A 164 4.01 -16.11 19.85
CA ARG A 164 3.65 -15.24 18.71
C ARG A 164 2.38 -15.74 18.00
N TYR A 165 2.31 -17.02 17.65
CA TYR A 165 1.13 -17.59 16.97
C TYR A 165 -0.14 -17.54 17.82
N VAL A 166 -0.06 -17.81 19.13
CA VAL A 166 -1.21 -17.73 20.04
C VAL A 166 -1.67 -16.27 20.20
N ASN A 167 -0.74 -15.32 20.36
CA ASN A 167 -1.09 -13.91 20.51
C ASN A 167 -1.75 -13.33 19.25
N VAL A 168 -1.21 -13.63 18.05
CA VAL A 168 -1.82 -13.17 16.79
C VAL A 168 -3.24 -13.71 16.62
N ARG A 169 -3.49 -14.98 16.97
CA ARG A 169 -4.83 -15.57 16.89
C ARG A 169 -5.82 -14.93 17.87
N THR A 170 -5.39 -14.62 19.08
CA THR A 170 -6.23 -13.94 20.08
C THR A 170 -6.58 -12.53 19.61
N VAL A 171 -5.59 -11.76 19.16
CA VAL A 171 -5.79 -10.39 18.65
C VAL A 171 -6.72 -10.36 17.44
N GLN A 172 -6.55 -11.28 16.48
CA GLN A 172 -7.45 -11.37 15.32
C GLN A 172 -8.88 -11.74 15.72
N ARG A 173 -9.05 -12.62 16.71
CA ARG A 173 -10.38 -12.96 17.21
C ARG A 173 -11.03 -11.77 17.90
N ASP A 174 -10.28 -11.09 18.77
CA ASP A 174 -10.79 -9.94 19.52
C ASP A 174 -11.13 -8.76 18.58
N TYR A 175 -10.31 -8.51 17.56
CA TYR A 175 -10.62 -7.57 16.48
C TYR A 175 -11.93 -7.94 15.78
N ARG A 176 -12.08 -9.21 15.38
CA ARG A 176 -13.28 -9.69 14.69
C ARG A 176 -14.53 -9.55 15.55
N ASP A 177 -14.46 -9.92 16.83
CA ASP A 177 -15.60 -9.85 17.75
C ASP A 177 -16.01 -8.39 18.01
N ALA A 178 -15.03 -7.49 18.15
CA ALA A 178 -15.26 -6.06 18.29
C ALA A 178 -15.86 -5.45 17.01
N ALA A 179 -15.35 -5.84 15.83
CA ALA A 179 -15.89 -5.43 14.54
C ALA A 179 -17.35 -5.89 14.35
N LEU A 180 -17.65 -7.16 14.66
CA LEU A 180 -19.01 -7.69 14.62
C LEU A 180 -19.93 -6.89 15.55
N THR A 181 -19.47 -6.60 16.77
CA THR A 181 -20.24 -5.79 17.73
C THR A 181 -20.51 -4.38 17.20
N LEU A 182 -19.48 -3.71 16.65
CA LEU A 182 -19.61 -2.36 16.06
C LEU A 182 -20.68 -2.34 14.97
N TRP A 183 -20.74 -3.38 14.14
CA TRP A 183 -21.69 -3.51 13.03
C TRP A 183 -23.01 -4.21 13.42
N GLY A 184 -23.25 -4.48 14.70
CA GLY A 184 -24.51 -5.08 15.15
C GLY A 184 -24.68 -6.54 14.71
N ASN A 185 -23.59 -7.29 14.56
CA ASN A 185 -23.54 -8.71 14.24
C ASN A 185 -24.10 -9.11 12.86
N GLU A 186 -24.11 -8.18 11.92
CA GLU A 186 -24.64 -8.40 10.57
C GLU A 186 -23.74 -7.77 9.52
N CYS A 187 -23.90 -8.21 8.29
CA CYS A 187 -23.30 -7.56 7.12
C CYS A 187 -23.67 -6.07 7.07
N ALA A 188 -22.68 -5.24 6.81
CA ALA A 188 -22.79 -3.79 6.70
C ALA A 188 -23.65 -3.35 5.51
N VAL A 189 -23.78 -4.19 4.48
CA VAL A 189 -24.50 -3.88 3.23
C VAL A 189 -25.77 -4.74 3.06
N THR A 190 -25.65 -6.05 3.26
CA THR A 190 -26.76 -6.99 2.97
C THR A 190 -27.55 -7.39 4.20
N GLU A 191 -27.16 -6.92 5.39
CA GLU A 191 -27.81 -7.19 6.68
C GLU A 191 -27.92 -8.69 7.07
N ILE A 192 -27.20 -9.56 6.36
CA ILE A 192 -27.09 -10.99 6.71
C ILE A 192 -26.53 -11.13 8.13
N SER A 193 -27.25 -11.83 9.00
CA SER A 193 -26.89 -12.05 10.41
C SER A 193 -26.14 -13.35 10.69
N ASN A 194 -25.98 -14.23 9.71
CA ASN A 194 -25.22 -15.48 9.86
C ASN A 194 -23.71 -15.19 9.89
N GLN A 195 -23.17 -14.94 11.08
CA GLN A 195 -21.77 -14.56 11.30
C GLN A 195 -20.73 -15.55 10.74
N ARG A 196 -21.10 -16.82 10.52
CA ARG A 196 -20.16 -17.85 10.01
C ARG A 196 -19.72 -17.60 8.58
N ILE A 197 -20.50 -16.84 7.81
CA ILE A 197 -20.20 -16.51 6.41
C ILE A 197 -19.73 -15.06 6.24
N LEU A 198 -19.68 -14.28 7.33
CA LEU A 198 -19.27 -12.88 7.28
C LEU A 198 -17.76 -12.75 7.47
N ILE A 199 -17.17 -11.78 6.79
CA ILE A 199 -15.75 -11.45 6.88
C ILE A 199 -15.64 -10.08 7.54
N ALA A 200 -14.68 -9.93 8.45
CA ALA A 200 -14.30 -8.64 8.99
C ALA A 200 -13.17 -8.09 8.12
N SER A 201 -13.55 -7.37 7.07
CA SER A 201 -12.64 -6.79 6.07
C SER A 201 -12.04 -5.50 6.62
N HIS A 202 -10.72 -5.34 6.50
CA HIS A 202 -10.03 -4.08 6.85
C HIS A 202 -10.31 -3.01 5.78
N ILE A 203 -10.68 -1.80 6.20
CA ILE A 203 -10.93 -0.68 5.28
C ILE A 203 -9.61 -0.13 4.73
N LYS A 204 -8.71 0.29 5.62
CA LYS A 204 -7.30 0.52 5.31
C LYS A 204 -6.62 -0.85 5.34
N PRO A 205 -6.05 -1.34 4.21
CA PRO A 205 -5.52 -2.70 4.16
C PRO A 205 -4.46 -2.95 5.23
N TRP A 206 -4.45 -4.16 5.78
CA TRP A 206 -3.54 -4.57 6.87
C TRP A 206 -2.07 -4.20 6.63
N ARG A 207 -1.60 -4.31 5.38
CA ARG A 207 -0.22 -3.97 5.00
C ARG A 207 0.12 -2.50 5.18
N ASP A 208 -0.86 -1.62 4.93
CA ASP A 208 -0.69 -0.17 5.02
C ASP A 208 -1.05 0.37 6.41
N SER A 209 -1.70 -0.44 7.25
CA SER A 209 -2.11 -0.05 8.60
C SER A 209 -0.95 -0.07 9.61
N THR A 210 -0.95 0.91 10.53
CA THR A 210 -0.13 0.86 11.74
C THR A 210 -0.58 -0.27 12.66
N ASN A 211 0.19 -0.52 13.71
CA ASN A 211 -0.12 -1.55 14.70
C ASN A 211 -1.46 -1.28 15.41
N GLU A 212 -1.75 -0.01 15.69
CA GLU A 212 -3.00 0.44 16.32
C GLU A 212 -4.18 0.31 15.35
N GLU A 213 -4.02 0.74 14.09
CA GLU A 213 -5.06 0.65 13.06
C GLU A 213 -5.42 -0.79 12.69
N ARG A 214 -4.48 -1.74 12.84
CA ARG A 214 -4.70 -3.18 12.58
C ARG A 214 -5.69 -3.83 13.55
N ILE A 215 -5.76 -3.31 14.78
CA ILE A 215 -6.61 -3.84 15.85
C ILE A 215 -7.80 -2.94 16.15
N ASP A 216 -7.89 -1.77 15.52
CA ASP A 216 -9.01 -0.84 15.67
C ASP A 216 -10.27 -1.39 14.96
N PRO A 217 -11.36 -1.71 15.68
CA PRO A 217 -12.59 -2.19 15.06
C PRO A 217 -13.23 -1.17 14.11
N LYS A 218 -12.89 0.13 14.19
CA LYS A 218 -13.35 1.13 13.22
C LYS A 218 -12.71 0.98 11.85
N ASN A 219 -11.54 0.34 11.78
CA ASN A 219 -10.92 -0.09 10.52
C ASN A 219 -11.54 -1.40 10.04
N SER A 220 -12.87 -1.53 10.04
CA SER A 220 -13.56 -2.75 9.62
C SER A 220 -14.88 -2.48 8.90
N LEU A 221 -15.16 -3.30 7.90
CA LEU A 221 -16.51 -3.56 7.39
C LEU A 221 -16.82 -5.05 7.60
N ILE A 222 -18.02 -5.34 8.11
CA ILE A 222 -18.53 -6.72 8.11
C ILE A 222 -19.19 -6.98 6.76
N LEU A 223 -18.59 -7.82 5.92
CA LEU A 223 -19.05 -8.04 4.55
C LEU A 223 -19.37 -9.51 4.29
N SER A 224 -20.23 -9.74 3.29
CA SER A 224 -20.39 -11.07 2.69
C SER A 224 -19.21 -11.34 1.74
N PRO A 225 -18.89 -12.61 1.40
CA PRO A 225 -17.70 -12.95 0.61
C PRO A 225 -17.61 -12.22 -0.73
N THR A 226 -18.74 -11.98 -1.39
CA THR A 226 -18.78 -11.23 -2.65
C THR A 226 -18.37 -9.77 -2.45
N TYR A 227 -18.97 -9.09 -1.47
CA TYR A 227 -18.69 -7.67 -1.21
C TYR A 227 -17.28 -7.47 -0.66
N ASP A 228 -16.82 -8.36 0.22
CA ASP A 228 -15.45 -8.41 0.73
C ASP A 228 -14.45 -8.43 -0.42
N ARG A 229 -14.60 -9.39 -1.34
CA ARG A 229 -13.68 -9.52 -2.47
C ARG A 229 -13.69 -8.32 -3.40
N LEU A 230 -14.87 -7.76 -3.69
CA LEU A 230 -15.00 -6.57 -4.55
C LEU A 230 -14.36 -5.34 -3.90
N PHE A 231 -14.54 -5.19 -2.58
CA PHE A 231 -14.02 -4.07 -1.81
C PHE A 231 -12.49 -4.14 -1.66
N ASP A 232 -11.97 -5.32 -1.34
CA ASP A 232 -10.51 -5.57 -1.23
C ASP A 232 -9.78 -5.34 -2.56
N LEU A 233 -10.43 -5.68 -3.68
CA LEU A 233 -9.89 -5.44 -5.02
C LEU A 233 -10.04 -3.97 -5.48
N GLY A 234 -10.74 -3.12 -4.72
CA GLY A 234 -10.99 -1.73 -5.07
C GLY A 234 -12.03 -1.54 -6.19
N TYR A 235 -12.86 -2.55 -6.47
CA TYR A 235 -13.96 -2.45 -7.44
C TYR A 235 -15.21 -1.79 -6.87
N ILE A 236 -15.35 -1.82 -5.54
CA ILE A 236 -16.35 -1.02 -4.84
C ILE A 236 -15.70 -0.26 -3.69
N SER A 237 -16.34 0.83 -3.29
CA SER A 237 -16.12 1.51 -2.01
C SER A 237 -17.42 2.18 -1.54
N PHE A 238 -17.35 3.05 -0.54
CA PHE A 238 -18.52 3.73 0.03
C PHE A 238 -18.25 5.22 0.31
N ASP A 239 -19.28 6.07 0.13
CA ASP A 239 -19.24 7.48 0.53
C ASP A 239 -19.09 7.57 2.07
N PRO A 240 -18.05 8.25 2.60
CA PRO A 240 -17.84 8.35 4.04
C PRO A 240 -18.95 9.08 4.80
N ARG A 241 -19.84 9.81 4.12
CA ARG A 241 -20.90 10.63 4.75
C ARG A 241 -22.22 9.89 4.87
N ASP A 242 -22.65 9.21 3.80
CA ASP A 242 -23.97 8.58 3.73
C ASP A 242 -23.92 7.08 3.40
N GLY A 243 -22.72 6.52 3.22
CA GLY A 243 -22.50 5.10 3.02
C GLY A 243 -22.92 4.58 1.65
N ARG A 244 -23.31 5.43 0.69
CA ARG A 244 -23.66 4.99 -0.67
C ARG A 244 -22.50 4.24 -1.31
N ILE A 245 -22.81 3.14 -1.99
CA ILE A 245 -21.78 2.40 -2.72
C ILE A 245 -21.23 3.24 -3.88
N TRP A 246 -19.92 3.17 -4.07
CA TRP A 246 -19.22 3.62 -5.27
C TRP A 246 -18.78 2.39 -6.03
N MET A 247 -19.02 2.35 -7.33
CA MET A 247 -18.73 1.21 -8.19
C MET A 247 -17.71 1.63 -9.25
N SER A 248 -16.73 0.77 -9.48
CA SER A 248 -15.67 1.00 -10.46
C SER A 248 -16.15 0.72 -11.87
N ASP A 249 -15.81 1.62 -12.80
CA ASP A 249 -16.04 1.44 -14.25
C ASP A 249 -15.15 0.35 -14.87
N VAL A 250 -14.22 -0.23 -14.09
CA VAL A 250 -13.35 -1.33 -14.55
C VAL A 250 -14.11 -2.66 -14.69
N VAL A 251 -15.21 -2.82 -13.97
CA VAL A 251 -16.07 -4.02 -14.03
C VAL A 251 -17.23 -3.75 -14.99
N ASP A 252 -17.47 -4.67 -15.93
CA ASP A 252 -18.55 -4.57 -16.93
C ASP A 252 -19.94 -4.69 -16.27
N ASP A 253 -20.90 -3.90 -16.74
CA ASP A 253 -22.28 -3.88 -16.23
C ASP A 253 -22.93 -5.27 -16.17
N ARG A 254 -22.64 -6.16 -17.13
CA ARG A 254 -23.19 -7.53 -17.13
C ARG A 254 -22.66 -8.37 -15.99
N ASP A 255 -21.45 -8.09 -15.51
CA ASP A 255 -20.89 -8.79 -14.36
C ASP A 255 -21.45 -8.20 -13.05
N TRP A 256 -21.70 -6.88 -13.00
CA TRP A 256 -22.46 -6.28 -11.89
C TRP A 256 -23.86 -6.88 -11.73
N ASP A 257 -24.58 -7.06 -12.84
CA ASP A 257 -25.90 -7.70 -12.85
C ASP A 257 -25.86 -9.13 -12.30
N LYS A 258 -24.86 -9.94 -12.71
CA LYS A 258 -24.68 -11.33 -12.23
C LYS A 258 -24.28 -11.40 -10.76
N LEU A 259 -23.53 -10.40 -10.27
CA LEU A 259 -23.14 -10.29 -8.87
C LEU A 259 -24.27 -9.74 -7.99
N HIS A 260 -25.34 -9.21 -8.60
CA HIS A 260 -26.46 -8.54 -7.92
C HIS A 260 -25.97 -7.37 -7.04
N VAL A 261 -25.02 -6.60 -7.57
CA VAL A 261 -24.49 -5.38 -6.95
C VAL A 261 -24.85 -4.21 -7.86
N ASP A 262 -25.46 -3.18 -7.27
CA ASP A 262 -26.02 -2.03 -7.98
C ASP A 262 -25.88 -0.75 -7.13
N ASP A 263 -26.09 0.41 -7.74
CA ASP A 263 -25.88 1.73 -7.12
C ASP A 263 -26.89 2.09 -6.02
N SER A 264 -27.95 1.29 -5.84
CA SER A 264 -28.90 1.49 -4.74
C SER A 264 -28.34 1.01 -3.39
N ARG A 265 -27.27 0.20 -3.41
CA ARG A 265 -26.64 -0.35 -2.22
C ARG A 265 -25.95 0.73 -1.39
N ARG A 266 -25.95 0.52 -0.06
CA ARG A 266 -25.29 1.40 0.89
C ARG A 266 -24.94 0.66 2.17
N LEU A 267 -24.00 1.21 2.92
CA LEU A 267 -23.78 0.83 4.31
C LEU A 267 -25.03 1.17 5.13
N LYS A 268 -25.46 0.26 5.99
CA LYS A 268 -26.60 0.48 6.89
C LYS A 268 -26.38 1.63 7.88
N LYS A 269 -25.11 1.90 8.19
CA LYS A 269 -24.64 3.03 9.00
C LYS A 269 -23.17 3.31 8.69
N VAL A 270 -22.71 4.52 8.97
CA VAL A 270 -21.28 4.85 9.01
C VAL A 270 -20.94 5.22 10.46
N PRO A 271 -20.38 4.29 11.26
CA PRO A 271 -19.98 4.58 12.63
C PRO A 271 -18.90 5.68 12.69
N GLU A 272 -18.86 6.43 13.79
CA GLU A 272 -17.87 7.50 13.98
C GLU A 272 -16.43 6.97 13.93
N GLY A 273 -15.60 7.57 13.08
CA GLY A 273 -14.20 7.21 12.88
C GLY A 273 -13.98 6.12 11.81
N VAL A 274 -15.04 5.55 11.23
CA VAL A 274 -14.93 4.68 10.05
C VAL A 274 -14.67 5.52 8.79
N ASP A 275 -15.13 6.77 8.78
CA ASP A 275 -15.04 7.71 7.67
C ASP A 275 -13.59 8.04 7.27
N SER A 276 -12.67 8.14 8.24
CA SER A 276 -11.25 8.38 7.95
C SER A 276 -10.60 7.21 7.20
N TYR A 277 -10.94 5.98 7.57
CA TYR A 277 -10.49 4.79 6.85
C TYR A 277 -11.14 4.70 5.47
N LEU A 278 -12.44 5.02 5.34
CA LEU A 278 -13.09 5.06 4.02
C LEU A 278 -12.46 6.11 3.11
N HIS A 279 -12.05 7.27 3.66
CA HIS A 279 -11.29 8.27 2.90
C HIS A 279 -9.96 7.71 2.39
N TYR A 280 -9.24 6.94 3.21
CA TYR A 280 -8.03 6.24 2.79
C TYR A 280 -8.34 5.26 1.64
N HIS A 281 -9.33 4.39 1.80
CA HIS A 281 -9.69 3.38 0.78
C HIS A 281 -10.08 4.06 -0.54
N ASN A 282 -10.93 5.09 -0.49
CA ASN A 282 -11.34 5.89 -1.64
C ASN A 282 -10.16 6.55 -2.38
N THR A 283 -9.10 6.89 -1.66
CA THR A 283 -7.94 7.59 -2.23
C THR A 283 -6.88 6.63 -2.77
N TYR A 284 -6.71 5.46 -2.14
CA TYR A 284 -5.54 4.60 -2.34
C TYR A 284 -5.85 3.13 -2.69
N VAL A 285 -7.13 2.75 -2.70
CA VAL A 285 -7.57 1.38 -3.02
C VAL A 285 -8.57 1.41 -4.17
N PHE A 286 -9.61 2.22 -4.08
CA PHE A 286 -10.68 2.29 -5.06
C PHE A 286 -10.19 2.73 -6.45
N ASP A 287 -10.55 1.97 -7.50
CA ASP A 287 -10.07 2.11 -8.89
C ASP A 287 -8.56 1.98 -9.09
N PHE A 288 -7.82 1.42 -8.13
CA PHE A 288 -6.45 1.03 -8.38
C PHE A 288 -6.42 -0.36 -8.99
N SER A 289 -5.69 -0.52 -10.08
CA SER A 289 -5.39 -1.85 -10.60
C SER A 289 -4.32 -2.51 -9.71
N PRO A 290 -4.49 -3.78 -9.32
CA PRO A 290 -3.41 -4.53 -8.70
C PRO A 290 -2.24 -4.63 -9.66
N SER A 291 -1.01 -4.56 -9.15
CA SER A 291 0.17 -4.80 -9.97
C SER A 291 0.25 -6.27 -10.39
N GLY A 292 0.79 -6.54 -11.58
CA GLY A 292 0.98 -7.91 -12.09
C GLY A 292 2.08 -8.71 -11.39
N LYS A 293 2.73 -8.16 -10.36
CA LYS A 293 3.72 -8.87 -9.55
C LYS A 293 3.34 -8.80 -8.08
N THR A 294 3.06 -9.95 -7.47
CA THR A 294 2.90 -10.03 -6.02
C THR A 294 4.27 -10.02 -5.34
N ILE A 295 4.33 -9.57 -4.07
CA ILE A 295 5.59 -9.59 -3.30
C ILE A 295 6.10 -11.03 -3.15
N GLU A 296 5.19 -12.00 -3.03
CA GLU A 296 5.50 -13.43 -2.94
C GLU A 296 6.24 -13.93 -4.19
N GLU A 297 5.83 -13.48 -5.38
CA GLU A 297 6.53 -13.79 -6.64
C GLU A 297 7.93 -13.19 -6.72
N LEU A 298 8.21 -12.12 -5.97
CA LEU A 298 9.51 -11.44 -5.96
C LEU A 298 10.47 -11.98 -4.90
N LEU A 299 9.96 -12.52 -3.80
CA LEU A 299 10.79 -13.09 -2.71
C LEU A 299 11.22 -14.54 -2.98
N ILE A 300 10.60 -15.21 -3.95
CA ILE A 300 10.90 -16.60 -4.36
C ILE A 300 11.83 -16.64 -5.59
N GLY A 301 12.16 -15.48 -6.18
CA GLY A 301 12.97 -15.33 -7.40
C GLY A 301 14.47 -15.14 -7.17
#